data_AF-A0A812EYX7-F1
#
_entry.id   AF-A0A812EYX7-F1
#
_cell.length_a   1.000
_cell.length_b   1.000
_cell.length_c   1.000
_cell.angle_alpha   90.00
_cell.angle_beta   90.00
_cell.angle_gamma   90.00
#
_symmetry.space_group_name_H-M   'P 1'
#
loop_
_entity.id
_entity.type
_entity.pdbx_description
1 polymer ?
#
loop_
_entity_poly.entity_id
_entity_poly.type
_entity_poly.pdbx_seq_one_letter_code
_entity_poly.pdbx_strand_id
1 'polypeptide(L)'
;MVMEFQKIIDELLQSSSEEFEKVKEFEPSSTDRFDDVQNLEEDDTNEIFTVSIKNGKDVKERLATINEEGTKRGVLAVDSSSVELGKTNIGLIAAIKAAVVFTDHVETFGPFIFHIHNNNKQRTYEYFAKDVFGLSGNHISPILTKMTDRIRNFIERLIQRYAASHAKDSILLWDGSLGTKKSQFDTPEELLHSSLRQAEGSGNAVIAVTKKTNLMLTSNESLFSVLGGFEGLAMVYLTDKIAVFGSKTYNVLGDTYAVKFANGGIPFRVDVWPKNKSSESLVDLIRSTTFYHGYPIELRNAHIYSKITKDEALACQKMIATKYNMPIVNVPDMHKILLSPYG
;
A
#
# COMPACT_ATOMS: atom_id res chain seq x y z
N MET A 1 15.81 -14.94 4.16
CA MET A 1 14.69 -13.97 4.08
C MET A 1 14.27 -13.39 5.43
N VAL A 2 13.81 -14.14 6.45
CA VAL A 2 13.50 -13.52 7.78
C VAL A 2 14.74 -12.86 8.40
N MET A 3 15.85 -13.61 8.47
CA MET A 3 17.15 -13.11 8.94
C MET A 3 17.72 -11.97 8.07
N GLU A 4 17.26 -11.88 6.82
CA GLU A 4 17.71 -10.87 5.86
C GLU A 4 16.91 -9.59 6.02
N PHE A 5 15.59 -9.70 6.23
CA PHE A 5 14.71 -8.59 6.57
C PHE A 5 15.12 -7.93 7.89
N GLN A 6 15.29 -8.72 8.97
CA GLN A 6 15.68 -8.15 10.27
C GLN A 6 17.04 -7.45 10.18
N LYS A 7 18.00 -8.04 9.45
CA LYS A 7 19.30 -7.42 9.21
C LYS A 7 19.20 -6.09 8.46
N ILE A 8 18.40 -6.03 7.39
CA ILE A 8 18.17 -4.79 6.62
C ILE A 8 17.59 -3.69 7.52
N ILE A 9 16.61 -4.05 8.35
CA ILE A 9 15.99 -3.11 9.28
C ILE A 9 16.98 -2.67 10.37
N ASP A 10 17.75 -3.59 10.94
CA ASP A 10 18.73 -3.28 11.99
C ASP A 10 19.82 -2.33 11.46
N GLU A 11 20.32 -2.55 10.25
CA GLU A 11 21.27 -1.65 9.58
C GLU A 11 20.71 -0.23 9.42
N LEU A 12 19.45 -0.11 9.02
CA LEU A 12 18.76 1.17 8.89
C LEU A 12 18.54 1.86 10.24
N LEU A 13 18.06 1.14 11.24
CA LEU A 13 17.81 1.68 12.57
C LEU A 13 19.11 2.11 13.25
N GLN A 14 20.20 1.35 13.06
CA GLN A 14 21.52 1.74 13.54
C GLN A 14 21.97 3.05 12.91
N SER A 15 21.86 3.18 11.59
CA SER A 15 22.22 4.43 10.90
C SER A 15 21.39 5.63 11.38
N SER A 16 20.09 5.43 11.66
CA SER A 16 19.22 6.49 12.14
C SER A 16 19.57 6.90 13.58
N SER A 17 20.04 5.97 14.42
CA SER A 17 20.39 6.25 15.82
C SER A 17 21.53 7.26 15.97
N GLU A 18 22.54 7.21 15.11
CA GLU A 18 23.66 8.17 15.08
C GLU A 18 23.22 9.58 14.66
N GLU A 19 22.10 9.69 13.94
CA GLU A 19 21.59 10.97 13.45
C GLU A 19 20.73 11.68 14.49
N PHE A 20 20.02 10.92 15.34
CA PHE A 20 19.24 11.47 16.46
C PHE A 20 20.11 12.23 17.47
N GLU A 21 21.40 11.88 17.63
CA GLU A 21 22.32 12.60 18.52
C GLU A 21 22.58 14.06 18.09
N LYS A 22 22.29 14.41 16.83
CA LYS A 22 22.51 15.75 16.26
C LYS A 22 21.29 16.67 16.41
N VAL A 23 20.20 16.15 16.95
CA VAL A 23 18.93 16.87 17.10
C VAL A 23 18.97 17.79 18.31
N LYS A 24 18.50 19.04 18.13
CA LYS A 24 18.47 20.06 19.19
C LYS A 24 17.09 20.25 19.81
N GLU A 25 16.05 19.95 19.05
CA GLU A 25 14.65 20.15 19.45
C GLU A 25 13.75 19.15 18.76
N PHE A 26 12.65 18.81 19.43
CA PHE A 26 11.62 17.95 18.91
C PHE A 26 10.24 18.61 19.08
N GLU A 27 9.56 18.83 17.97
CA GLU A 27 8.19 19.30 17.88
C GLU A 27 7.27 18.11 17.58
N PRO A 28 6.62 17.50 18.59
CA PRO A 28 5.77 16.34 18.40
C PRO A 28 4.53 16.69 17.57
N SER A 29 4.15 15.82 16.65
CA SER A 29 2.87 15.91 15.94
C SER A 29 1.71 15.83 16.93
N SER A 30 0.65 16.61 16.68
CA SER A 30 -0.57 16.55 17.50
C SER A 30 -1.29 15.21 17.30
N THR A 31 -1.93 14.74 18.37
CA THR A 31 -2.67 13.47 18.39
C THR A 31 -3.87 13.44 17.45
N ASP A 32 -4.40 14.61 17.10
CA ASP A 32 -5.52 14.76 16.17
C ASP A 32 -5.10 14.39 14.74
N ARG A 33 -3.84 14.66 14.36
CA ARG A 33 -3.31 14.36 13.03
C ARG A 33 -3.09 12.86 12.79
N PHE A 34 -3.07 12.04 13.82
CA PHE A 34 -2.85 10.59 13.66
C PHE A 34 -4.04 9.87 13.03
N ASP A 35 -5.25 10.44 13.11
CA ASP A 35 -6.41 9.92 12.38
C ASP A 35 -6.43 10.41 10.91
N ASP A 36 -5.82 11.58 10.64
CA ASP A 36 -5.87 12.27 9.35
C ASP A 36 -4.68 11.97 8.40
N VAL A 37 -3.53 11.53 8.91
CA VAL A 37 -2.33 11.29 8.07
C VAL A 37 -2.54 10.13 7.08
N GLN A 38 -3.50 9.23 7.32
CA GLN A 38 -3.90 8.21 6.33
C GLN A 38 -4.79 8.77 5.20
N ASN A 39 -5.34 9.97 5.34
CA ASN A 39 -6.09 10.67 4.29
C ASN A 39 -5.20 11.52 3.38
N LEU A 40 -3.89 11.63 3.69
CA LEU A 40 -2.90 12.21 2.79
C LEU A 40 -2.39 11.19 1.75
N GLU A 41 -3.21 10.21 1.38
CA GLU A 41 -3.27 9.76 -0.02
C GLU A 41 -3.81 10.92 -0.89
N GLU A 42 -3.21 12.12 -0.79
CA GLU A 42 -3.41 13.20 -1.74
C GLU A 42 -2.71 12.77 -3.03
N ASP A 43 -3.48 12.07 -3.85
CA ASP A 43 -3.69 12.33 -5.28
C ASP A 43 -2.55 13.08 -5.97
N ASP A 44 -1.37 12.48 -5.97
CA ASP A 44 -0.20 13.05 -6.64
C ASP A 44 -0.26 12.87 -8.16
N THR A 45 -1.48 12.67 -8.70
CA THR A 45 -1.81 12.90 -10.10
C THR A 45 -3.32 13.13 -10.25
N ASN A 46 -3.72 14.31 -10.73
CA ASN A 46 -5.00 14.57 -11.42
C ASN A 46 -5.17 13.73 -12.73
N GLU A 47 -4.57 12.55 -12.80
CA GLU A 47 -4.57 11.69 -13.98
C GLU A 47 -5.72 10.70 -13.89
N ILE A 48 -6.76 11.01 -14.66
CA ILE A 48 -7.90 10.14 -14.88
C ILE A 48 -7.56 9.23 -16.07
N PHE A 49 -7.58 7.92 -15.85
CA PHE A 49 -7.48 6.92 -16.91
C PHE A 49 -8.87 6.40 -17.24
N THR A 50 -9.10 5.97 -18.48
CA THR A 50 -10.44 5.55 -18.89
C THR A 50 -10.52 4.09 -19.29
N VAL A 51 -11.66 3.48 -19.01
CA VAL A 51 -12.03 2.15 -19.47
C VAL A 51 -13.14 2.30 -20.51
N SER A 52 -12.86 1.82 -21.73
CA SER A 52 -13.78 1.91 -22.87
C SER A 52 -14.80 0.77 -22.84
N ILE A 53 -15.82 0.89 -21.99
CA ILE A 53 -16.98 -0.01 -21.97
C ILE A 53 -18.20 0.78 -22.43
N LYS A 54 -18.83 0.34 -23.51
CA LYS A 54 -19.80 1.18 -24.23
C LYS A 54 -21.22 1.07 -23.68
N ASN A 55 -21.66 -0.12 -23.21
CA ASN A 55 -23.07 -0.37 -22.84
C ASN A 55 -23.24 -1.65 -21.96
N GLY A 56 -24.43 -1.85 -21.38
CA GLY A 56 -24.76 -3.04 -20.59
C GLY A 56 -24.67 -4.39 -21.32
N LYS A 57 -24.65 -4.42 -22.66
CA LYS A 57 -24.39 -5.63 -23.45
C LYS A 57 -22.92 -6.06 -23.37
N ASP A 58 -21.99 -5.12 -23.48
CA ASP A 58 -20.54 -5.33 -23.35
C ASP A 58 -20.20 -5.83 -21.93
N VAL A 59 -20.87 -5.29 -20.90
CA VAL A 59 -20.76 -5.77 -19.52
C VAL A 59 -21.19 -7.22 -19.38
N LYS A 60 -22.32 -7.62 -19.96
CA LYS A 60 -22.81 -9.01 -19.90
C LYS A 60 -21.89 -9.99 -20.61
N GLU A 61 -21.32 -9.62 -21.75
CA GLU A 61 -20.36 -10.44 -22.50
C GLU A 61 -19.04 -10.63 -21.73
N ARG A 62 -18.71 -9.71 -20.82
CA ARG A 62 -17.50 -9.70 -19.99
C ARG A 62 -17.70 -10.19 -18.58
N LEU A 63 -18.94 -10.57 -18.25
CA LEU A 63 -19.26 -11.14 -16.96
C LEU A 63 -18.53 -12.48 -16.85
N ALA A 64 -17.47 -12.52 -16.04
CA ALA A 64 -16.77 -13.76 -15.77
C ALA A 64 -17.73 -14.68 -15.01
N THR A 65 -17.96 -15.87 -15.57
CA THR A 65 -18.91 -16.80 -14.98
C THR A 65 -18.28 -17.41 -13.73
N ILE A 66 -18.97 -17.31 -12.59
CA ILE A 66 -18.57 -17.97 -11.34
C ILE A 66 -19.11 -19.41 -11.40
N ASN A 67 -18.70 -20.17 -12.41
CA ASN A 67 -19.25 -21.50 -12.68
C ASN A 67 -18.18 -22.58 -12.54
N GLU A 68 -17.37 -22.62 -11.47
CA GLU A 68 -16.46 -23.75 -11.22
C GLU A 68 -16.28 -24.05 -9.72
N GLU A 69 -15.96 -25.32 -9.43
CA GLU A 69 -15.49 -25.82 -8.14
C GLU A 69 -14.12 -25.21 -7.82
N GLY A 70 -14.11 -23.98 -7.28
CA GLY A 70 -12.89 -23.35 -6.80
C GLY A 70 -12.20 -24.19 -5.72
N THR A 71 -10.87 -24.12 -5.68
CA THR A 71 -10.07 -24.84 -4.69
C THR A 71 -9.85 -23.95 -3.47
N LYS A 72 -10.01 -24.51 -2.26
CA LYS A 72 -9.65 -23.80 -1.04
C LYS A 72 -8.13 -23.72 -0.92
N ARG A 73 -7.62 -22.50 -0.81
CA ARG A 73 -6.18 -22.18 -0.70
C ARG A 73 -5.91 -21.41 0.59
N GLY A 74 -4.65 -21.43 1.03
CA GLY A 74 -4.21 -20.51 2.09
C GLY A 74 -4.34 -19.07 1.61
N VAL A 75 -4.82 -18.18 2.48
CA VAL A 75 -4.92 -16.74 2.18
C VAL A 75 -4.02 -16.00 3.15
N LEU A 76 -3.14 -15.16 2.59
CA LEU A 76 -2.31 -14.24 3.34
C LEU A 76 -2.61 -12.82 2.89
N ALA A 77 -2.48 -11.87 3.80
CA ALA A 77 -2.63 -10.45 3.50
C ALA A 77 -1.50 -9.63 4.11
N VAL A 78 -1.09 -8.59 3.40
CA VAL A 78 -0.07 -7.65 3.87
C VAL A 78 -0.60 -6.23 3.80
N ASP A 79 -0.36 -5.47 4.85
CA ASP A 79 -0.57 -4.03 4.86
C ASP A 79 0.51 -3.33 5.69
N SER A 80 0.71 -2.05 5.42
CA SER A 80 1.66 -1.19 6.12
C SER A 80 1.08 0.20 6.36
N SER A 81 1.39 0.76 7.52
CA SER A 81 1.01 2.12 7.87
C SER A 81 2.22 2.93 8.32
N SER A 82 2.11 4.24 8.18
CA SER A 82 3.09 5.19 8.68
C SER A 82 2.41 6.34 9.40
N VAL A 83 3.12 6.93 10.34
CA VAL A 83 2.71 8.14 11.05
C VAL A 83 3.90 9.07 11.21
N GLU A 84 3.70 10.35 10.95
CA GLU A 84 4.71 11.37 11.25
C GLU A 84 4.63 11.69 12.75
N LEU A 85 5.63 11.26 13.52
CA LEU A 85 5.68 11.46 14.97
C LEU A 85 6.00 12.91 15.35
N GLY A 86 6.63 13.67 14.47
CA GLY A 86 6.91 15.08 14.69
C GLY A 86 8.09 15.56 13.85
N LYS A 87 8.51 16.79 14.11
CA LYS A 87 9.60 17.46 13.40
C LYS A 87 10.75 17.76 14.34
N THR A 88 11.93 17.87 13.77
CA THR A 88 13.12 18.37 14.44
C THR A 88 13.66 19.57 13.69
N ASN A 89 14.65 20.26 14.27
CA ASN A 89 15.35 21.35 13.60
C ASN A 89 16.04 20.99 12.27
N ILE A 90 16.17 19.70 11.94
CA ILE A 90 16.82 19.24 10.71
C ILE A 90 15.95 18.35 9.82
N GLY A 91 14.81 17.85 10.32
CA GLY A 91 14.02 16.89 9.57
C GLY A 91 12.71 16.50 10.22
N LEU A 92 12.18 15.34 9.81
CA LEU A 92 10.97 14.75 10.37
C LEU A 92 11.28 13.39 10.98
N ILE A 93 10.49 12.99 11.97
CA ILE A 93 10.54 11.68 12.56
C ILE A 93 9.25 10.96 12.21
N ALA A 94 9.37 9.76 11.64
CA ALA A 94 8.23 8.94 11.28
C ALA A 94 8.34 7.56 11.92
N ALA A 95 7.19 6.97 12.23
CA ALA A 95 7.09 5.56 12.59
C ALA A 95 6.38 4.80 11.48
N ILE A 96 6.84 3.59 11.18
CA ILE A 96 6.28 2.70 10.16
C ILE A 96 6.05 1.33 10.77
N LYS A 97 4.86 0.78 10.59
CA LYS A 97 4.46 -0.53 11.10
C LYS A 97 3.83 -1.33 9.97
N ALA A 98 4.11 -2.62 9.92
CA ALA A 98 3.55 -3.52 8.92
C ALA A 98 3.02 -4.79 9.57
N ALA A 99 2.10 -5.45 8.89
CA ALA A 99 1.56 -6.73 9.35
C ALA A 99 1.42 -7.71 8.19
N VAL A 100 1.68 -8.98 8.48
CA VAL A 100 1.31 -10.13 7.64
C VAL A 100 0.26 -10.92 8.40
N VAL A 101 -0.91 -11.07 7.81
CA VAL A 101 -1.95 -11.96 8.32
C VAL A 101 -1.80 -13.27 7.60
N PHE A 102 -1.48 -14.32 8.36
CA PHE A 102 -1.56 -15.71 7.91
C PHE A 102 -2.94 -16.27 8.25
N THR A 103 -3.21 -17.49 7.76
CA THR A 103 -4.48 -18.16 8.01
C THR A 103 -4.71 -18.48 9.50
N ASP A 104 -3.65 -18.69 10.27
CA ASP A 104 -3.68 -19.14 11.67
C ASP A 104 -3.07 -18.15 12.67
N HIS A 105 -2.27 -17.18 12.23
CA HIS A 105 -1.62 -16.20 13.09
C HIS A 105 -1.38 -14.86 12.38
N VAL A 106 -0.93 -13.86 13.14
CA VAL A 106 -0.55 -12.55 12.60
C VAL A 106 0.87 -12.24 13.04
N GLU A 107 1.70 -11.81 12.11
CA GLU A 107 3.03 -11.28 12.39
C GLU A 107 3.03 -9.76 12.20
N THR A 108 3.51 -9.03 13.19
CA THR A 108 3.62 -7.57 13.15
C THR A 108 5.08 -7.15 13.18
N PHE A 109 5.43 -6.15 12.39
CA PHE A 109 6.77 -5.61 12.26
C PHE A 109 6.77 -4.12 12.62
N GLY A 110 7.68 -3.72 13.51
CA GLY A 110 7.77 -2.35 14.01
C GLY A 110 6.90 -2.07 15.25
N PRO A 111 6.60 -0.79 15.55
CA PRO A 111 6.90 0.39 14.74
C PRO A 111 8.41 0.65 14.62
N PHE A 112 8.90 0.75 13.38
CA PHE A 112 10.24 1.19 13.05
C PHE A 112 10.27 2.71 13.01
N ILE A 113 11.20 3.32 13.72
CA ILE A 113 11.31 4.78 13.83
C ILE A 113 12.46 5.26 12.95
N PHE A 114 12.15 6.20 12.06
CA PHE A 114 13.10 6.80 11.14
C PHE A 114 13.21 8.30 11.39
N HIS A 115 14.43 8.80 11.50
CA HIS A 115 14.72 10.23 11.35
C HIS A 115 15.09 10.52 9.90
N ILE A 116 14.31 11.37 9.23
CA ILE A 116 14.51 11.68 7.81
C ILE A 116 14.79 13.17 7.67
N HIS A 117 15.87 13.51 6.96
CA HIS A 117 16.27 14.89 6.71
C HIS A 117 16.95 15.05 5.35
N ASN A 118 17.14 16.30 4.91
CA ASN A 118 17.72 16.60 3.59
C ASN A 118 19.09 15.96 3.36
N ASN A 119 19.90 15.78 4.42
CA ASN A 119 21.23 15.19 4.31
C ASN A 119 21.24 13.65 4.21
N ASN A 120 20.16 12.95 4.58
CA ASN A 120 20.12 11.47 4.57
C ASN A 120 19.13 10.91 3.55
N LYS A 121 18.09 11.66 3.16
CA LYS A 121 16.98 11.15 2.35
C LYS A 121 17.42 10.48 1.05
N GLN A 122 18.47 11.00 0.40
CA GLN A 122 19.03 10.41 -0.81
C GLN A 122 19.66 9.06 -0.54
N ARG A 123 20.52 8.97 0.49
CA ARG A 123 21.18 7.72 0.90
C ARG A 123 20.16 6.67 1.32
N THR A 124 19.16 7.04 2.13
CA THR A 124 18.10 6.12 2.58
C THR A 124 17.31 5.57 1.40
N TYR A 125 16.93 6.43 0.46
CA TYR A 125 16.21 6.03 -0.75
C TYR A 125 17.04 5.09 -1.64
N GLU A 126 18.31 5.43 -1.85
CA GLU A 126 19.23 4.63 -2.65
C GLU A 126 19.54 3.28 -2.02
N TYR A 127 19.68 3.20 -0.69
CA TYR A 127 19.88 1.94 0.02
C TYR A 127 18.73 0.96 -0.25
N PHE A 128 17.47 1.42 -0.11
CA PHE A 128 16.33 0.58 -0.47
C PHE A 128 16.34 0.20 -1.95
N ALA A 129 16.49 1.17 -2.84
CA ALA A 129 16.40 0.91 -4.28
C ALA A 129 17.51 -0.05 -4.77
N LYS A 130 18.77 0.23 -4.43
CA LYS A 130 19.94 -0.48 -4.97
C LYS A 130 20.36 -1.65 -4.10
N ASP A 131 20.60 -1.42 -2.81
CA ASP A 131 21.23 -2.42 -1.95
C ASP A 131 20.23 -3.49 -1.50
N VAL A 132 18.97 -3.09 -1.24
CA VAL A 132 17.91 -4.01 -0.82
C VAL A 132 17.20 -4.65 -2.01
N PHE A 133 16.84 -3.86 -3.03
CA PHE A 133 16.03 -4.34 -4.16
C PHE A 133 16.81 -4.58 -5.45
N GLY A 134 18.09 -4.24 -5.52
CA GLY A 134 18.93 -4.49 -6.70
C GLY A 134 18.50 -3.68 -7.93
N LEU A 135 17.77 -2.58 -7.75
CA LEU A 135 17.26 -1.79 -8.87
C LEU A 135 18.38 -1.06 -9.60
N SER A 136 18.25 -1.04 -10.92
CA SER A 136 19.23 -0.42 -11.80
C SER A 136 18.95 1.07 -12.02
N GLY A 137 20.01 1.86 -12.17
CA GLY A 137 19.93 3.28 -12.55
C GLY A 137 20.11 4.27 -11.40
N ASN A 138 19.83 5.54 -11.72
CA ASN A 138 19.94 6.65 -10.79
C ASN A 138 18.59 6.93 -10.12
N HIS A 139 18.51 6.64 -8.83
CA HIS A 139 17.30 6.78 -8.04
C HIS A 139 17.35 8.08 -7.24
N ILE A 140 16.63 9.11 -7.68
CA ILE A 140 16.59 10.40 -6.99
C ILE A 140 15.50 10.35 -5.92
N SER A 141 15.87 10.64 -4.68
CA SER A 141 14.94 10.71 -3.57
C SER A 141 13.90 11.82 -3.79
N PRO A 142 12.62 11.58 -3.45
CA PRO A 142 11.61 12.61 -3.49
C PRO A 142 11.85 13.72 -2.46
N ILE A 143 10.98 14.72 -2.46
CA ILE A 143 10.98 15.76 -1.42
C ILE A 143 10.77 15.16 -0.04
N LEU A 144 11.28 15.83 0.99
CA LEU A 144 11.33 15.31 2.36
C LEU A 144 9.96 14.85 2.87
N THR A 145 8.89 15.63 2.61
CA THR A 145 7.52 15.31 3.05
C THR A 145 6.97 14.01 2.47
N LYS A 146 7.49 13.54 1.33
CA LYS A 146 7.07 12.29 0.68
C LYS A 146 7.93 11.10 1.09
N MET A 147 9.02 11.31 1.83
CA MET A 147 9.94 10.23 2.17
C MET A 147 9.33 9.20 3.12
N THR A 148 8.47 9.62 4.05
CA THR A 148 7.76 8.72 4.97
C THR A 148 6.99 7.64 4.20
N ASP A 149 6.14 8.06 3.26
CA ASP A 149 5.34 7.12 2.46
C ASP A 149 6.22 6.25 1.56
N ARG A 150 7.34 6.77 1.09
CA ARG A 150 8.24 6.04 0.19
C ARG A 150 9.00 4.95 0.94
N ILE A 151 9.48 5.24 2.15
CA ILE A 151 10.05 4.21 3.03
C ILE A 151 8.97 3.20 3.42
N ARG A 152 7.75 3.64 3.73
CA ARG A 152 6.62 2.74 4.02
C ARG A 152 6.37 1.79 2.85
N ASN A 153 6.29 2.31 1.63
CA ASN A 153 6.08 1.50 0.43
C ASN A 153 7.22 0.49 0.21
N PHE A 154 8.49 0.86 0.47
CA PHE A 154 9.60 -0.10 0.40
C PHE A 154 9.48 -1.20 1.46
N ILE A 155 9.14 -0.85 2.70
CA ILE A 155 8.90 -1.82 3.77
C ILE A 155 7.73 -2.73 3.40
N GLU A 156 6.65 -2.20 2.84
CA GLU A 156 5.53 -3.00 2.35
C GLU A 156 5.97 -4.01 1.29
N ARG A 157 6.75 -3.58 0.30
CA ARG A 157 7.28 -4.48 -0.75
C ARG A 157 8.19 -5.55 -0.16
N LEU A 158 9.02 -5.21 0.83
CA LEU A 158 9.85 -6.18 1.56
C LEU A 158 8.97 -7.23 2.26
N ILE A 159 7.95 -6.80 2.98
CA ILE A 159 7.06 -7.68 3.74
C ILE A 159 6.20 -8.55 2.82
N GLN A 160 5.82 -8.06 1.64
CA GLN A 160 5.13 -8.89 0.65
C GLN A 160 6.03 -9.96 0.05
N ARG A 161 7.30 -9.67 -0.22
CA ARG A 161 8.27 -10.69 -0.64
C ARG A 161 8.52 -11.70 0.46
N TYR A 162 8.59 -11.23 1.70
CA TYR A 162 8.62 -12.10 2.88
C TYR A 162 7.40 -13.03 2.89
N ALA A 163 6.17 -12.50 2.82
CA ALA A 163 4.95 -13.32 2.82
C ALA A 163 4.92 -14.31 1.65
N ALA A 164 5.32 -13.87 0.45
CA ALA A 164 5.40 -14.72 -0.74
C ALA A 164 6.39 -15.89 -0.57
N SER A 165 7.46 -15.72 0.21
CA SER A 165 8.43 -16.79 0.47
C SER A 165 8.00 -17.78 1.56
N HIS A 166 7.03 -17.40 2.41
CA HIS A 166 6.49 -18.24 3.49
C HIS A 166 5.20 -18.96 3.08
N ALA A 167 4.68 -18.67 1.89
CA ALA A 167 3.50 -19.30 1.34
C ALA A 167 3.86 -20.13 0.09
N LYS A 168 3.21 -21.28 -0.06
CA LYS A 168 3.25 -22.09 -1.28
C LYS A 168 1.83 -22.37 -1.73
N ASP A 169 1.62 -22.34 -3.04
CA ASP A 169 0.32 -22.62 -3.66
C ASP A 169 -0.84 -21.87 -2.97
N SER A 170 -0.61 -20.63 -2.54
CA SER A 170 -1.54 -19.80 -1.76
C SER A 170 -1.99 -18.54 -2.51
N ILE A 171 -2.90 -17.78 -1.92
CA ILE A 171 -3.36 -16.47 -2.40
C ILE A 171 -2.76 -15.38 -1.50
N LEU A 172 -2.08 -14.42 -2.11
CA LEU A 172 -1.52 -13.25 -1.46
C LEU A 172 -2.36 -12.03 -1.79
N LEU A 173 -2.98 -11.44 -0.78
CA LEU A 173 -3.79 -10.24 -0.90
C LEU A 173 -2.95 -9.00 -0.63
N TRP A 174 -2.97 -8.07 -1.57
CA TRP A 174 -2.32 -6.76 -1.45
C TRP A 174 -3.37 -5.65 -1.43
N ASP A 175 -3.23 -4.66 -0.55
CA ASP A 175 -4.06 -3.45 -0.60
C ASP A 175 -3.50 -2.51 -1.68
N GLY A 176 -4.36 -2.04 -2.58
CA GLY A 176 -3.98 -1.19 -3.72
C GLY A 176 -3.97 -1.91 -5.07
N SER A 177 -3.38 -1.28 -6.09
CA SER A 177 -3.41 -1.74 -7.47
C SER A 177 -2.08 -2.35 -7.93
N LEU A 178 -2.10 -3.23 -8.93
CA LEU A 178 -0.88 -3.70 -9.62
C LEU A 178 -0.51 -2.78 -10.79
N GLY A 179 -0.98 -1.54 -10.76
CA GLY A 179 -0.64 -0.51 -11.74
C GLY A 179 0.70 0.14 -11.44
N THR A 180 1.51 0.30 -12.49
CA THR A 180 2.74 1.09 -12.44
C THR A 180 2.52 2.39 -13.20
N LYS A 181 2.87 3.51 -12.57
CA LYS A 181 3.03 4.79 -13.28
C LYS A 181 4.49 4.89 -13.68
N LYS A 182 4.77 5.32 -14.91
CA LYS A 182 6.11 5.79 -15.31
C LYS A 182 6.41 7.16 -14.71
N SER A 183 6.20 7.34 -13.41
CA SER A 183 6.67 8.51 -12.68
C SER A 183 8.01 8.16 -12.05
N GLN A 184 8.95 9.10 -12.01
CA GLN A 184 10.28 8.91 -11.44
C GLN A 184 10.24 8.60 -9.92
N PHE A 185 9.09 8.81 -9.28
CA PHE A 185 8.93 8.74 -7.83
C PHE A 185 8.10 7.54 -7.36
N ASP A 186 7.36 6.86 -8.24
CA ASP A 186 6.55 5.70 -7.85
C ASP A 186 7.35 4.40 -7.76
N THR A 187 6.74 3.37 -7.16
CA THR A 187 7.31 2.03 -7.06
C THR A 187 7.81 1.60 -8.43
N PRO A 188 9.13 1.38 -8.59
CA PRO A 188 9.68 1.03 -9.89
C PRO A 188 8.99 -0.21 -10.44
N GLU A 189 8.60 -0.18 -11.71
CA GLU A 189 7.88 -1.29 -12.35
C GLU A 189 8.65 -2.62 -12.24
N GLU A 190 9.98 -2.55 -12.33
CA GLU A 190 10.90 -3.66 -12.10
C GLU A 190 10.73 -4.29 -10.70
N LEU A 191 10.56 -3.47 -9.66
CA LEU A 191 10.37 -3.93 -8.28
C LEU A 191 9.04 -4.67 -8.12
N LEU A 192 7.96 -4.11 -8.67
CA LEU A 192 6.64 -4.73 -8.59
C LEU A 192 6.63 -6.06 -9.37
N HIS A 193 7.11 -6.04 -10.62
CA HIS A 193 7.14 -7.22 -11.48
C HIS A 193 8.00 -8.35 -10.90
N SER A 194 9.20 -8.04 -10.37
CA SER A 194 10.06 -9.05 -9.74
C SER A 194 9.42 -9.66 -8.48
N SER A 195 8.68 -8.87 -7.69
CA SER A 195 7.93 -9.37 -6.53
C SER A 195 6.78 -10.30 -6.95
N LEU A 196 6.05 -9.97 -8.01
CA LEU A 196 5.00 -10.82 -8.58
C LEU A 196 5.57 -12.13 -9.13
N ARG A 197 6.71 -12.08 -9.81
CA ARG A 197 7.41 -13.28 -10.32
C ARG A 197 7.90 -14.20 -9.20
N GLN A 198 8.37 -13.62 -8.10
CA GLN A 198 8.76 -14.41 -6.93
C GLN A 198 7.57 -15.16 -6.32
N ALA A 199 6.41 -14.51 -6.21
CA ALA A 199 5.19 -15.14 -5.73
C ALA A 199 4.73 -16.27 -6.69
N GLU A 200 4.70 -15.99 -7.99
CA GLU A 200 4.35 -16.96 -9.03
C GLU A 200 5.27 -18.20 -9.01
N GLY A 201 6.58 -17.99 -8.81
CA GLY A 201 7.56 -19.08 -8.73
C GLY A 201 7.33 -20.06 -7.57
N SER A 202 6.56 -19.67 -6.55
CA SER A 202 6.14 -20.53 -5.44
C SER A 202 4.70 -21.06 -5.58
N GLY A 203 4.11 -20.91 -6.77
CA GLY A 203 2.73 -21.30 -7.07
C GLY A 203 1.67 -20.31 -6.52
N ASN A 204 2.10 -19.20 -5.92
CA ASN A 204 1.18 -18.25 -5.32
C ASN A 204 0.50 -17.36 -6.38
N ALA A 205 -0.78 -17.08 -6.18
CA ALA A 205 -1.50 -16.03 -6.89
C ALA A 205 -1.46 -14.74 -6.06
N VAL A 206 -1.28 -13.60 -6.70
CA VAL A 206 -1.41 -12.28 -6.07
C VAL A 206 -2.70 -11.65 -6.54
N ILE A 207 -3.53 -11.22 -5.58
CA ILE A 207 -4.79 -10.52 -5.83
C ILE A 207 -4.72 -9.18 -5.10
N ALA A 208 -4.57 -8.11 -5.87
CA ALA A 208 -4.53 -6.76 -5.33
C ALA A 208 -5.93 -6.14 -5.35
N VAL A 209 -6.41 -5.67 -4.21
CA VAL A 209 -7.77 -5.14 -4.03
C VAL A 209 -7.71 -3.64 -3.78
N THR A 210 -8.38 -2.88 -4.63
CA THR A 210 -8.36 -1.42 -4.62
C THR A 210 -9.75 -0.85 -4.25
N LYS A 211 -9.81 -0.08 -3.16
CA LYS A 211 -11.03 0.56 -2.63
C LYS A 211 -11.46 1.81 -3.41
N LYS A 212 -10.48 2.59 -3.90
CA LYS A 212 -10.66 3.82 -4.66
C LYS A 212 -9.75 3.79 -5.88
N THR A 213 -10.27 4.17 -7.05
CA THR A 213 -9.54 4.07 -8.33
C THR A 213 -9.77 5.31 -9.16
N ASN A 214 -8.70 5.82 -9.79
CA ASN A 214 -8.76 6.91 -10.76
C ASN A 214 -9.09 6.39 -12.18
N LEU A 215 -9.36 5.09 -12.33
CA LEU A 215 -9.98 4.53 -13.53
C LEU A 215 -11.46 4.96 -13.58
N MET A 216 -11.86 5.62 -14.65
CA MET A 216 -13.24 6.00 -14.95
C MET A 216 -13.70 5.34 -16.23
N LEU A 217 -15.00 5.33 -16.50
CA LEU A 217 -15.51 4.96 -17.81
C LEU A 217 -15.30 6.10 -18.82
N THR A 218 -15.29 5.78 -20.11
CA THR A 218 -15.30 6.82 -21.16
C THR A 218 -16.52 7.74 -21.11
N SER A 219 -17.59 7.34 -20.41
CA SER A 219 -18.76 8.17 -20.09
C SER A 219 -18.53 9.15 -18.93
N ASN A 220 -17.33 9.19 -18.34
CA ASN A 220 -16.99 9.97 -17.15
C ASN A 220 -17.74 9.54 -15.88
N GLU A 221 -18.21 8.29 -15.84
CA GLU A 221 -18.73 7.65 -14.63
C GLU A 221 -17.62 6.90 -13.87
N SER A 222 -17.84 6.62 -12.59
CA SER A 222 -16.97 5.73 -11.81
C SER A 222 -16.86 4.35 -12.47
N LEU A 223 -15.68 3.72 -12.44
CA LEU A 223 -15.52 2.32 -12.89
C LEU A 223 -16.53 1.38 -12.24
N PHE A 224 -16.91 1.66 -10.99
CA PHE A 224 -17.83 0.83 -10.23
C PHE A 224 -19.27 0.87 -10.76
N SER A 225 -19.65 1.85 -11.58
CA SER A 225 -20.99 1.89 -12.21
C SER A 225 -21.22 0.71 -13.17
N VAL A 226 -20.15 0.06 -13.66
CA VAL A 226 -20.22 -1.16 -14.47
C VAL A 226 -20.96 -2.29 -13.75
N LEU A 227 -20.89 -2.31 -12.42
CA LEU A 227 -21.59 -3.29 -11.58
C LEU A 227 -22.92 -2.74 -11.01
N GLY A 228 -23.36 -1.58 -11.49
CA GLY A 228 -24.65 -1.00 -11.18
C GLY A 228 -25.79 -1.94 -11.57
N GLY A 229 -26.67 -2.26 -10.62
CA GLY A 229 -27.80 -3.17 -10.83
C GLY A 229 -27.51 -4.65 -10.62
N PHE A 230 -26.26 -5.05 -10.35
CA PHE A 230 -25.95 -6.41 -9.89
C PHE A 230 -26.13 -6.48 -8.37
N GLU A 231 -27.05 -7.31 -7.89
CA GLU A 231 -27.27 -7.48 -6.44
C GLU A 231 -26.21 -8.41 -5.83
N GLY A 232 -25.95 -9.56 -6.48
CA GLY A 232 -25.07 -10.62 -6.02
C GLY A 232 -23.60 -10.50 -6.43
N LEU A 233 -22.90 -11.65 -6.35
CA LEU A 233 -21.51 -11.78 -6.77
C LEU A 233 -21.41 -11.52 -8.28
N ALA A 234 -20.50 -10.62 -8.66
CA ALA A 234 -20.29 -10.27 -10.07
C ALA A 234 -18.82 -9.93 -10.30
N MET A 235 -18.29 -10.34 -11.46
CA MET A 235 -16.92 -10.07 -11.89
C MET A 235 -16.94 -9.66 -13.35
N VAL A 236 -16.39 -8.49 -13.68
CA VAL A 236 -16.33 -7.99 -15.06
C VAL A 236 -14.86 -7.79 -15.43
N TYR A 237 -14.41 -8.44 -16.49
CA TYR A 237 -13.03 -8.34 -16.98
C TYR A 237 -12.78 -7.06 -17.79
N LEU A 238 -11.70 -6.33 -17.46
CA LEU A 238 -11.45 -4.96 -17.93
C LEU A 238 -10.11 -4.75 -18.65
N THR A 239 -9.13 -5.65 -18.52
CA THR A 239 -7.73 -5.39 -18.93
C THR A 239 -7.60 -4.87 -20.37
N ASP A 240 -8.27 -5.51 -21.33
CA ASP A 240 -8.21 -5.15 -22.76
C ASP A 240 -8.97 -3.87 -23.12
N LYS A 241 -9.66 -3.25 -22.15
CA LYS A 241 -10.46 -2.03 -22.31
C LYS A 241 -9.86 -0.82 -21.59
N ILE A 242 -8.78 -1.00 -20.84
CA ILE A 242 -8.06 0.11 -20.22
C ILE A 242 -7.36 0.87 -21.35
N ALA A 243 -7.89 2.06 -21.66
CA ALA A 243 -7.34 2.95 -22.65
C ALA A 243 -6.51 4.04 -21.95
N VAL A 244 -5.33 4.29 -22.50
CA VAL A 244 -4.45 5.37 -22.05
C VAL A 244 -4.81 6.64 -22.80
N PHE A 245 -5.24 7.68 -22.07
CA PHE A 245 -5.33 9.04 -22.63
C PHE A 245 -4.04 9.81 -22.31
N GLY A 246 -3.39 10.37 -23.34
CA GLY A 246 -2.20 11.22 -23.21
C GLY A 246 -0.86 10.53 -23.46
N SER A 247 0.24 11.19 -23.08
CA SER A 247 1.64 10.74 -23.32
C SER A 247 2.18 9.76 -22.29
N LYS A 248 1.39 9.39 -21.27
CA LYS A 248 1.82 8.53 -20.16
C LYS A 248 1.12 7.17 -20.22
N THR A 249 1.88 6.10 -20.40
CA THR A 249 1.35 4.73 -20.38
C THR A 249 1.03 4.28 -18.96
N TYR A 250 -0.25 4.02 -18.66
CA TYR A 250 -0.65 3.24 -17.48
C TYR A 250 -0.45 1.77 -17.79
N ASN A 251 0.48 1.12 -17.09
CA ASN A 251 0.70 -0.32 -17.25
C ASN A 251 0.13 -1.05 -16.03
N VAL A 252 -0.74 -2.03 -16.27
CA VAL A 252 -1.17 -2.95 -15.21
C VAL A 252 -0.51 -4.29 -15.45
N LEU A 253 0.27 -4.72 -14.46
CA LEU A 253 1.02 -5.97 -14.59
C LEU A 253 0.09 -7.19 -14.54
N GLY A 254 -1.04 -7.12 -13.84
CA GLY A 254 -2.04 -8.18 -13.76
C GLY A 254 -3.20 -8.06 -14.74
N ASP A 255 -4.16 -8.97 -14.60
CA ASP A 255 -5.49 -8.85 -15.19
C ASP A 255 -6.42 -8.06 -14.26
N THR A 256 -7.10 -7.06 -14.79
CA THR A 256 -7.97 -6.16 -14.03
C THR A 256 -9.44 -6.55 -14.18
N TYR A 257 -10.13 -6.53 -13.05
CA TYR A 257 -11.55 -6.78 -12.92
C TYR A 257 -12.23 -5.70 -12.08
N ALA A 258 -13.50 -5.44 -12.36
CA ALA A 258 -14.42 -4.89 -11.37
C ALA A 258 -15.12 -6.08 -10.69
N VAL A 259 -15.11 -6.13 -9.36
CA VAL A 259 -15.64 -7.27 -8.60
C VAL A 259 -16.56 -6.83 -7.46
N LYS A 260 -17.70 -7.51 -7.32
CA LYS A 260 -18.49 -7.57 -6.09
C LYS A 260 -18.35 -8.97 -5.51
N PHE A 261 -17.72 -9.08 -4.34
CA PHE A 261 -17.48 -10.38 -3.67
C PHE A 261 -18.67 -10.90 -2.86
N ALA A 262 -19.62 -10.03 -2.49
CA ALA A 262 -20.76 -10.39 -1.65
C ALA A 262 -22.05 -9.73 -2.15
N ASN A 263 -23.18 -10.40 -1.88
CA ASN A 263 -24.51 -9.83 -2.12
C ASN A 263 -24.69 -8.57 -1.26
N GLY A 264 -25.10 -7.47 -1.89
CA GLY A 264 -25.19 -6.16 -1.23
C GLY A 264 -23.85 -5.56 -0.76
N GLY A 265 -22.71 -6.19 -1.09
CA GLY A 265 -21.38 -5.64 -0.82
C GLY A 265 -21.02 -4.48 -1.74
N ILE A 266 -19.96 -3.74 -1.40
CA ILE A 266 -19.45 -2.69 -2.28
C ILE A 266 -18.56 -3.28 -3.40
N PRO A 267 -18.49 -2.64 -4.58
CA PRO A 267 -17.61 -3.05 -5.66
C PRO A 267 -16.16 -2.62 -5.42
N PHE A 268 -15.22 -3.42 -5.92
CA PHE A 268 -13.78 -3.16 -5.86
C PHE A 268 -13.16 -3.28 -7.24
N ARG A 269 -12.05 -2.58 -7.46
CA ARG A 269 -11.13 -2.92 -8.55
C ARG A 269 -10.20 -4.01 -8.03
N VAL A 270 -10.00 -5.05 -8.83
CA VAL A 270 -9.15 -6.18 -8.46
C VAL A 270 -8.19 -6.46 -9.59
N ASP A 271 -6.89 -6.46 -9.29
CA ASP A 271 -5.84 -6.81 -10.24
C ASP A 271 -5.23 -8.16 -9.83
N VAL A 272 -5.12 -9.11 -10.77
CA VAL A 272 -4.74 -10.50 -10.49
C VAL A 272 -3.50 -10.92 -11.26
N TRP A 273 -2.57 -11.60 -10.58
CA TRP A 273 -1.38 -12.21 -11.16
C TRP A 273 -1.22 -13.66 -10.68
N PRO A 274 -0.80 -14.61 -11.53
CA PRO A 274 -0.47 -14.44 -12.95
C PRO A 274 -1.71 -14.38 -13.84
N LYS A 275 -1.60 -13.71 -15.00
CA LYS A 275 -2.74 -13.47 -15.91
C LYS A 275 -3.41 -14.75 -16.42
N ASN A 276 -2.64 -15.79 -16.68
CA ASN A 276 -3.16 -17.06 -17.19
C ASN A 276 -4.04 -17.85 -16.18
N LYS A 277 -4.08 -17.44 -14.91
CA LYS A 277 -4.90 -18.06 -13.84
C LYS A 277 -5.80 -17.05 -13.14
N SER A 278 -6.04 -15.89 -13.76
CA SER A 278 -6.67 -14.75 -13.10
C SER A 278 -8.11 -15.03 -12.64
N SER A 279 -8.94 -15.56 -13.54
CA SER A 279 -10.32 -15.95 -13.21
C SER A 279 -10.38 -17.07 -12.16
N GLU A 280 -9.56 -18.11 -12.31
CA GLU A 280 -9.47 -19.24 -11.35
C GLU A 280 -9.11 -18.73 -9.95
N SER A 281 -8.08 -17.88 -9.84
CA SER A 281 -7.60 -17.35 -8.56
C SER A 281 -8.66 -16.51 -7.84
N LEU A 282 -9.52 -15.79 -8.57
CA LEU A 282 -10.64 -15.06 -7.97
C LEU A 282 -11.70 -16.00 -7.41
N VAL A 283 -12.02 -17.09 -8.13
CA VAL A 283 -12.94 -18.11 -7.64
C VAL A 283 -12.37 -18.83 -6.42
N ASP A 284 -11.08 -19.17 -6.44
CA ASP A 284 -10.38 -19.73 -5.27
C ASP A 284 -10.43 -18.79 -4.08
N LEU A 285 -10.22 -17.48 -4.27
CA LEU A 285 -10.34 -16.48 -3.20
C LEU A 285 -11.73 -16.51 -2.57
N ILE A 286 -12.78 -16.48 -3.39
CA ILE A 286 -14.18 -16.52 -2.93
C ILE A 286 -14.44 -17.77 -2.08
N ARG A 287 -13.78 -18.90 -2.38
CA ARG A 287 -13.89 -20.16 -1.61
C ARG A 287 -13.01 -20.20 -0.37
N SER A 288 -11.96 -19.39 -0.32
CA SER A 288 -10.89 -19.50 0.67
C SER A 288 -11.07 -18.55 1.86
N THR A 289 -11.77 -17.43 1.67
CA THR A 289 -11.97 -16.42 2.71
C THR A 289 -13.44 -16.06 2.94
N THR A 290 -13.68 -15.29 4.00
CA THR A 290 -14.94 -14.59 4.26
C THR A 290 -14.78 -13.10 3.98
N PHE A 291 -15.90 -12.42 3.71
CA PHE A 291 -15.90 -11.02 3.33
C PHE A 291 -16.74 -10.19 4.29
N TYR A 292 -16.18 -9.07 4.76
CA TYR A 292 -16.89 -8.06 5.55
C TYR A 292 -17.30 -6.91 4.63
N HIS A 293 -18.61 -6.77 4.36
CA HIS A 293 -19.15 -5.84 3.35
C HIS A 293 -18.53 -5.98 1.94
N GLY A 294 -18.09 -7.19 1.60
CA GLY A 294 -17.41 -7.47 0.34
C GLY A 294 -15.89 -7.30 0.37
N TYR A 295 -15.29 -6.84 1.48
CA TYR A 295 -13.84 -6.74 1.62
C TYR A 295 -13.25 -7.98 2.30
N PRO A 296 -12.17 -8.61 1.79
CA PRO A 296 -11.57 -9.80 2.39
C PRO A 296 -11.15 -9.59 3.86
N ILE A 297 -11.44 -10.56 4.73
CA ILE A 297 -11.18 -10.42 6.16
C ILE A 297 -9.68 -10.35 6.48
N GLU A 298 -8.82 -11.03 5.70
CA GLU A 298 -7.37 -11.00 5.90
C GLU A 298 -6.81 -9.61 5.58
N LEU A 299 -7.25 -8.97 4.51
CA LEU A 299 -6.86 -7.58 4.21
C LEU A 299 -7.36 -6.61 5.28
N ARG A 300 -8.60 -6.78 5.75
CA ARG A 300 -9.13 -5.99 6.87
C ARG A 300 -8.27 -6.14 8.11
N ASN A 301 -7.88 -7.37 8.44
CA ASN A 301 -7.04 -7.65 9.59
C ASN A 301 -5.64 -7.07 9.40
N ALA A 302 -5.04 -7.21 8.22
CA ALA A 302 -3.72 -6.65 7.92
C ALA A 302 -3.73 -5.13 8.14
N HIS A 303 -4.79 -4.45 7.70
CA HIS A 303 -4.99 -3.03 7.94
C HIS A 303 -5.13 -2.65 9.42
N ILE A 304 -5.88 -3.44 10.19
CA ILE A 304 -6.05 -3.20 11.63
C ILE A 304 -4.73 -3.41 12.39
N TYR A 305 -4.01 -4.49 12.10
CA TYR A 305 -2.78 -4.86 12.80
C TYR A 305 -1.56 -4.04 12.36
N SER A 306 -1.54 -3.53 11.14
CA SER A 306 -0.49 -2.64 10.66
C SER A 306 -0.64 -1.21 11.20
N LYS A 307 -1.83 -0.82 11.65
CA LYS A 307 -2.12 0.53 12.14
C LYS A 307 -1.31 0.86 13.40
N ILE A 308 -0.72 2.05 13.40
CA ILE A 308 -0.12 2.68 14.58
C ILE A 308 -1.23 3.47 15.29
N THR A 309 -1.55 3.08 16.51
CA THR A 309 -2.55 3.75 17.33
C THR A 309 -2.01 5.05 17.92
N LYS A 310 -2.92 5.93 18.39
CA LYS A 310 -2.52 7.19 19.06
C LYS A 310 -1.62 6.93 20.28
N ASP A 311 -1.93 5.89 21.05
CA ASP A 311 -1.17 5.51 22.23
C ASP A 311 0.23 5.00 21.85
N GLU A 312 0.35 4.18 20.79
CA GLU A 312 1.64 3.75 20.25
C GLU A 312 2.45 4.94 19.73
N ALA A 313 1.82 5.89 19.02
CA ALA A 313 2.50 7.09 18.52
C ALA A 313 3.01 7.96 19.68
N LEU A 314 2.18 8.21 20.70
CA LEU A 314 2.58 8.96 21.89
C LEU A 314 3.71 8.27 22.67
N ALA A 315 3.64 6.93 22.80
CA ALA A 315 4.71 6.16 23.41
C ALA A 315 6.02 6.28 22.62
N CYS A 316 5.97 6.24 21.29
CA CYS A 316 7.13 6.46 20.42
C CYS A 316 7.71 7.87 20.61
N GLN A 317 6.88 8.92 20.57
CA GLN A 317 7.29 10.31 20.80
C GLN A 317 8.01 10.46 22.15
N LYS A 318 7.42 9.93 23.23
CA LYS A 318 7.99 9.97 24.58
C LYS A 318 9.31 9.19 24.66
N MET A 319 9.36 8.01 24.04
CA MET A 319 10.56 7.18 24.00
C MET A 319 11.71 7.92 23.31
N ILE A 320 11.49 8.51 22.14
CA ILE A 320 12.52 9.26 21.41
C ILE A 320 13.01 10.44 22.23
N ALA A 321 12.08 11.26 22.76
CA ALA A 321 12.42 12.44 23.54
C ALA A 321 13.26 12.08 24.78
N THR A 322 12.91 10.99 25.46
CA THR A 322 13.64 10.51 26.64
C THR A 322 14.99 9.91 26.26
N LYS A 323 15.03 9.04 25.25
CA LYS A 323 16.24 8.30 24.85
C LYS A 323 17.37 9.22 24.38
N TYR A 324 17.02 10.27 23.64
CA TYR A 324 17.99 11.21 23.08
C TYR A 324 18.02 12.56 23.79
N ASN A 325 17.38 12.66 24.96
CA ASN A 325 17.30 13.87 25.78
C ASN A 325 16.89 15.12 24.97
N MET A 326 15.91 14.97 24.08
CA MET A 326 15.47 16.02 23.18
C MET A 326 14.50 16.97 23.90
N PRO A 327 14.78 18.28 23.93
CA PRO A 327 13.83 19.27 24.38
C PRO A 327 12.57 19.25 23.53
N ILE A 328 11.41 19.07 24.17
CA ILE A 328 10.12 19.16 23.50
C ILE A 328 9.77 20.63 23.33
N VAL A 329 9.57 21.07 22.09
CA VAL A 329 9.14 22.42 21.75
C VAL A 329 7.69 22.35 21.28
N ASN A 330 6.80 23.04 21.97
CA ASN A 330 5.43 23.22 21.52
C ASN A 330 5.39 24.47 20.64
N VAL A 331 5.47 24.29 19.33
CA VAL A 331 5.21 25.39 18.39
C VAL A 331 3.69 25.58 18.33
N PRO A 332 3.16 26.77 18.65
CA PRO A 332 1.74 27.01 18.55
C PRO A 332 1.27 26.86 17.09
N ASP A 333 0.09 26.26 16.88
CA ASP A 333 -0.49 26.12 15.55
C ASP A 333 -0.77 27.52 14.97
N MET A 334 0.09 27.96 14.05
CA MET A 334 0.03 29.27 13.44
C MET A 334 -1.27 29.47 12.65
N HIS A 335 -1.85 28.41 12.07
CA HIS A 335 -3.11 28.50 11.34
C HIS A 335 -4.25 28.81 12.32
N LYS A 336 -4.32 28.06 13.43
CA LYS A 336 -5.29 28.35 14.50
C LYS A 336 -5.07 29.73 15.12
N ILE A 337 -3.83 30.15 15.35
CA ILE A 337 -3.57 31.48 15.91
C ILE A 337 -3.99 32.60 14.96
N LEU A 338 -3.63 32.49 13.68
CA LEU A 338 -3.85 33.55 12.71
C LEU A 338 -5.30 33.60 12.23
N LEU A 339 -5.99 32.46 12.21
CA LEU A 339 -7.27 32.33 11.51
C LEU A 339 -8.42 31.86 12.40
N SER A 340 -8.21 31.45 13.66
CA SER A 340 -9.33 31.10 14.55
C SER A 340 -10.31 32.26 14.70
N PRO A 341 -11.63 32.03 14.56
CA PRO A 341 -12.31 30.73 14.52
C PRO A 341 -12.53 30.12 13.12
N TYR A 342 -11.93 30.68 12.07
CA TYR A 342 -12.10 30.31 10.66
C TYR A 342 -11.03 29.37 10.10
N GLY A 343 -10.07 28.95 10.93
CA GLY A 343 -8.90 28.14 10.54
C GLY A 343 -9.01 26.67 10.89
#